data_AF-A0A218LSE6-F1
#
_entry.id   AF-A0A218LSE6-F1
#
_cell.length_a   1.000
_cell.length_b   1.000
_cell.length_c   1.000
_cell.angle_alpha   90.00
_cell.angle_beta   90.00
_cell.angle_gamma   90.00
#
_symmetry.space_group_name_H-M   'P 1'
#
loop_
_entity.id
_entity.type
_entity.pdbx_description
1 polymer ?
#
loop_
_entity_poly.entity_id
_entity_poly.type
_entity_poly.pdbx_seq_one_letter_code
_entity_poly.pdbx_strand_id
1 'polypeptide(L)' 'MNWRSEHIWVELLKGSRKRGNFFWACILFLGSLGFLSVGTSSYLGKNIISILPSQEILFFPQGVVMSFYGIAGL' A
#
# COMPACT_ATOMS: atom_id res chain seq x y z
N MET A 1 5.49 25.95 -20.26
CA MET A 1 4.91 25.56 -21.56
C MET A 1 3.63 24.79 -21.26
N ASN A 2 2.49 25.48 -21.11
CA ASN A 2 1.21 24.82 -20.85
C ASN A 2 0.66 24.32 -22.19
N TRP A 3 0.74 23.02 -22.41
CA TRP A 3 0.03 22.35 -23.49
C TRP A 3 -1.42 22.16 -23.05
N ARG A 4 -2.29 23.07 -23.48
CA ARG A 4 -3.74 22.99 -23.25
C ARG A 4 -4.33 22.17 -24.39
N SER A 5 -4.72 20.94 -24.12
CA SER A 5 -5.58 20.15 -25.01
C SER A 5 -7.01 20.37 -24.52
N GLU A 6 -7.94 20.75 -25.40
CA GLU A 6 -9.28 21.29 -25.11
C GLU A 6 -10.17 20.42 -24.19
N HIS A 7 -9.77 19.17 -23.90
CA HIS A 7 -10.53 18.23 -23.07
C HIS A 7 -9.79 17.69 -21.84
N ILE A 8 -8.53 18.08 -21.59
CA ILE A 8 -7.72 17.50 -20.52
C ILE A 8 -6.89 18.58 -19.83
N TRP A 9 -7.22 18.85 -18.56
CA TRP A 9 -6.41 19.68 -17.68
C TRP A 9 -5.28 18.83 -17.08
N VAL A 10 -4.06 19.02 -17.57
CA VAL A 10 -2.86 18.37 -17.01
C VAL A 10 -2.03 19.42 -16.28
N GLU A 11 -2.15 19.46 -14.96
CA GLU A 11 -1.34 20.31 -14.11
C GLU A 11 -0.18 19.50 -13.53
N LEU A 12 1.04 19.80 -13.98
CA LEU A 12 2.25 19.23 -13.40
C LEU A 12 2.48 19.86 -12.02
N LEU A 13 2.10 19.16 -10.95
CA LEU A 13 2.41 19.59 -9.58
C LEU A 13 3.93 19.69 -9.38
N LYS A 14 4.42 20.92 -9.43
CA LYS A 14 5.83 21.29 -9.31
C LYS A 14 6.28 21.10 -7.85
N GLY A 15 6.62 19.86 -7.50
CA GLY A 15 6.99 19.47 -6.13
C GLY A 15 6.86 17.97 -5.85
N SER A 16 6.06 17.25 -6.64
CA SER A 16 5.85 15.79 -6.51
C SER A 16 7.16 14.99 -6.55
N ARG A 17 8.11 15.37 -7.42
CA ARG A 17 9.39 14.66 -7.63
C ARG A 17 10.50 15.02 -6.63
N LYS A 18 10.18 15.60 -5.47
CA LYS A 18 11.19 15.88 -4.45
C LYS A 18 11.63 14.54 -3.85
N ARG A 19 12.96 14.31 -3.69
CA ARG A 19 13.49 13.04 -3.14
C ARG A 19 12.86 12.64 -1.80
N GLY A 20 12.49 13.62 -0.96
CA GLY A 20 11.76 13.37 0.29
C GLY A 20 10.36 12.79 0.09
N ASN A 21 9.61 13.27 -0.91
CA ASN A 21 8.28 12.71 -1.24
C ASN A 21 8.40 11.28 -1.76
N PHE A 22 9.43 11.00 -2.55
CA PHE A 22 9.72 9.64 -3.01
C PHE A 22 10.06 8.70 -1.84
N PHE A 23 10.88 9.17 -0.89
CA PHE A 23 11.19 8.39 0.32
C PHE A 23 9.94 8.05 1.15
N TRP A 24 9.07 9.04 1.40
CA TRP A 24 7.80 8.80 2.09
C TRP A 24 6.87 7.87 1.32
N ALA A 25 6.79 8.02 -0.01
CA ALA A 25 6.02 7.11 -0.86
C ALA A 25 6.56 5.67 -0.78
N CYS A 26 7.89 5.47 -0.78
CA CYS A 26 8.49 4.16 -0.59
C CYS A 26 8.18 3.54 0.77
N ILE A 27 8.21 4.33 1.85
CA ILE A 27 7.86 3.83 3.20
C ILE A 27 6.39 3.40 3.25
N LEU A 28 5.48 4.23 2.72
CA LEU A 28 4.05 3.91 2.70
C LEU A 28 3.77 2.67 1.86
N PHE A 29 4.42 2.57 0.70
CA PHE A 29 4.32 1.41 -0.19
C PHE A 29 4.84 0.12 0.47
N LEU A 30 5.99 0.18 1.15
CA LEU A 30 6.52 -0.97 1.87
C LEU A 30 5.63 -1.38 3.05
N GLY A 31 5.07 -0.40 3.77
CA GLY A 31 4.10 -0.64 4.84
C GLY A 31 2.80 -1.27 4.33
N SER A 32 2.25 -0.77 3.22
CA SER A 32 1.04 -1.29 2.61
C SER A 32 1.24 -2.72 2.08
N LEU A 33 2.39 -3.00 1.46
CA LEU A 33 2.79 -4.37 1.09
C LEU A 33 2.84 -5.31 2.31
N GLY A 34 3.36 -4.83 3.44
CA GLY A 34 3.40 -5.58 4.70
C GLY A 34 2.01 -5.96 5.18
N PHE A 35 1.08 -4.99 5.22
CA PHE A 35 -0.32 -5.24 5.61
C PHE A 35 -1.02 -6.22 4.68
N LEU A 36 -0.81 -6.09 3.37
CA LEU A 36 -1.38 -7.00 2.37
C LEU A 36 -0.80 -8.41 2.51
N SER A 37 0.50 -8.53 2.78
CA SER A 37 1.15 -9.82 2.99
C SER A 37 0.67 -10.51 4.28
N VAL A 38 0.45 -9.78 5.37
CA VAL A 38 -0.13 -10.32 6.61
C VAL A 38 -1.57 -10.76 6.41
N GLY A 39 -2.39 -9.94 5.73
CA GLY A 39 -3.78 -10.30 5.40
C GLY A 39 -3.88 -11.55 4.50
N THR A 40 -3.00 -11.66 3.51
CA THR A 40 -2.91 -12.83 2.63
C THR A 40 -2.42 -14.08 3.38
N SER A 41 -1.46 -13.92 4.28
CA SER A 41 -0.96 -14.99 5.16
C SER A 41 -2.07 -15.52 6.07
N SER A 42 -2.89 -14.62 6.63
CA SER A 42 -4.07 -14.95 7.44
C SER A 42 -5.14 -15.67 6.62
N TYR A 43 -5.37 -15.28 5.35
CA TYR A 43 -6.29 -15.98 4.45
C TYR A 43 -5.84 -17.41 4.13
N LEU A 44 -4.54 -17.62 3.87
CA LEU A 44 -3.99 -18.95 3.55
C LEU A 44 -3.82 -19.85 4.78
N GLY A 45 -3.91 -19.31 6.00
CA GLY A 45 -3.65 -20.06 7.24
C GLY A 45 -2.23 -20.60 7.35
N LYS A 46 -1.29 -20.04 6.57
CA LYS A 46 0.13 -20.43 6.51
C LYS A 46 0.96 -19.19 6.74
N ASN A 47 1.98 -19.27 7.59
CA ASN A 47 2.93 -18.16 7.81
C ASN A 47 3.77 -17.93 6.55
N ILE A 48 3.32 -17.07 5.63
CA ILE A 48 4.07 -16.65 4.44
C ILE A 48 5.29 -15.81 4.84
N ILE A 49 5.17 -15.07 5.94
CA ILE A 49 6.26 -14.33 6.57
C ILE A 49 6.67 -15.05 7.85
N SER A 50 7.84 -15.69 7.83
CA SER A 50 8.39 -16.41 8.99
C SER A 50 8.74 -15.50 10.19
N ILE A 51 8.67 -14.18 10.00
CA ILE A 51 9.01 -13.14 10.99
C ILE A 51 7.80 -12.70 11.83
N LEU A 52 6.57 -12.98 11.37
CA LEU A 52 5.33 -12.61 12.07
C LEU A 52 4.46 -13.86 12.25
N PRO A 53 4.08 -14.25 13.48
CA PRO A 53 3.14 -15.34 13.70
C PRO A 53 1.76 -14.92 13.17
N SER A 54 1.53 -15.16 11.89
CA SER A 54 0.26 -14.87 11.20
C SER A 54 -0.77 -15.98 11.43
N GLN A 55 -0.35 -17.08 12.04
CA GLN A 55 -1.17 -18.20 12.47
C GLN A 55 -2.11 -17.88 13.64
N GLU A 56 -1.81 -16.85 14.43
CA GLU A 56 -2.67 -16.40 15.54
C GLU A 56 -3.74 -15.38 15.10
N ILE A 57 -3.60 -14.80 13.90
CA ILE A 57 -4.52 -13.77 13.41
C ILE A 57 -5.65 -14.45 12.65
N LEU A 58 -6.84 -14.47 13.26
CA LEU A 58 -8.08 -14.86 12.58
C LEU A 58 -8.34 -13.94 11.38
N PHE A 59 -8.56 -14.55 10.20
CA PHE A 59 -8.80 -13.82 8.96
C PHE A 59 -10.00 -12.87 9.10
N PHE A 60 -11.06 -13.31 9.74
CA PHE A 60 -12.23 -12.50 10.03
C PHE A 60 -12.30 -12.16 11.53
N PRO A 61 -12.48 -10.88 11.92
CA PRO A 61 -12.54 -9.66 11.10
C PRO A 61 -11.18 -9.00 10.85
N GLN A 62 -10.16 -9.33 11.64
CA GLN A 62 -8.91 -8.56 11.73
C GLN A 62 -8.04 -8.67 10.48
N GLY A 63 -7.88 -9.87 9.91
CA GLY A 63 -7.10 -10.09 8.68
C GLY A 63 -7.70 -9.39 7.45
N VAL A 64 -9.04 -9.33 7.35
CA VAL A 64 -9.75 -8.58 6.30
C VAL A 64 -9.45 -7.09 6.40
N VAL A 65 -9.53 -6.53 7.60
CA VAL A 65 -9.22 -5.11 7.85
C VAL A 65 -7.76 -4.78 7.48
N MET A 66 -6.81 -5.66 7.84
CA MET A 66 -5.41 -5.50 7.43
C MET A 66 -5.24 -5.55 5.90
N SER A 67 -5.98 -6.42 5.21
CA SER A 67 -5.95 -6.48 3.75
C SER A 67 -6.49 -5.19 3.11
N PHE A 68 -7.58 -4.64 3.65
CA PHE A 68 -8.14 -3.35 3.20
C PHE A 68 -7.15 -2.21 3.38
N TYR A 69 -6.46 -2.13 4.53
CA TYR A 69 -5.44 -1.11 4.74
C TYR A 69 -4.24 -1.27 3.80
N GLY A 70 -3.85 -2.51 3.49
CA GLY A 70 -2.81 -2.79 2.50
C GLY A 70 -3.20 -2.33 1.10
N ILE A 71 -4.43 -2.57 0.67
CA ILE A 71 -4.93 -2.13 -0.65
C ILE A 71 -5.09 -0.61 -0.70
N ALA A 72 -5.58 0.02 0.37
CA ALA A 72 -5.77 1.47 0.43
C ALA A 72 -4.46 2.26 0.41
N GLY A 73 -3.37 1.66 0.89
CA GLY A 73 -2.03 2.26 0.88
C GLY A 73 -1.21 1.98 -0.39
N LEU A 74 -1.77 1.27 -1.36
CA LEU A 74 -1.13 0.89 -2.63
C LEU A 74 -1.68 1.76 -3.77
#